data_AF-A0A1A7KFZ5-F1
#
_entry.id   AF-A0A1A7KFZ5-F1
#
_cell.length_a   1.000
_cell.length_b   1.000
_cell.length_c   1.000
_cell.angle_alpha   90.00
_cell.angle_beta   90.00
_cell.angle_gamma   90.00
#
_symmetry.space_group_name_H-M   'P 1'
#
loop_
_entity.id
_entity.type
_entity.pdbx_description
1 polymer ?
#
loop_
_entity_poly.entity_id
_entity_poly.type
_entity_poly.pdbx_seq_one_letter_code
_entity_poly.pdbx_strand_id
1 'polypeptide(L)'
;MMSIIILVGAYRYYAGLAERFGKTKWHFGLLAIGIYLGFQLLFLFSYGMYVAFTDPNSLNDNNYAGFSGINIISWLFAIGAVYGVYRILENRFKKENIQSPVWEIEEIGTEHTKDLH
;
A
#
# COMPACT_ATOMS: atom_id res chain seq x y z
N MET A 1 12.01 11.45 12.72
CA MET A 1 11.12 10.88 13.76
C MET A 1 9.72 10.56 13.25
N MET A 2 9.06 11.42 12.46
CA MET A 2 7.68 11.18 11.97
C MET A 2 7.50 9.92 11.09
N SER A 3 8.51 9.55 10.28
CA SER A 3 8.41 8.39 9.39
C SER A 3 8.11 7.07 10.10
N ILE A 4 8.67 6.85 11.30
CA ILE A 4 8.41 5.64 12.10
C ILE A 4 6.94 5.57 12.54
N ILE A 5 6.34 6.70 12.89
CA ILE A 5 4.93 6.78 13.30
C ILE A 5 4.03 6.39 12.12
N ILE A 6 4.35 6.92 10.93
CA ILE A 6 3.62 6.60 9.69
C ILE A 6 3.76 5.10 9.37
N LEU A 7 4.96 4.55 9.54
CA LEU A 7 5.27 3.13 9.33
C LEU A 7 4.45 2.20 10.23
N VAL A 8 4.40 2.49 11.53
CA VAL A 8 3.60 1.71 12.50
C VAL A 8 2.10 1.83 12.17
N GLY A 9 1.64 3.03 11.81
CA GLY A 9 0.27 3.26 11.37
C GLY A 9 -0.10 2.44 10.14
N ALA A 10 0.75 2.48 9.11
CA ALA A 10 0.57 1.72 7.87
C ALA A 10 0.53 0.21 8.12
N TYR A 11 1.42 -0.31 8.95
CA TYR A 11 1.43 -1.73 9.34
C TYR A 11 0.10 -2.14 9.99
N ARG A 12 -0.37 -1.39 11.00
CA ARG A 12 -1.64 -1.71 11.68
C ARG A 12 -2.84 -1.59 10.75
N TYR A 13 -2.82 -0.59 9.87
CA TYR A 13 -3.89 -0.37 8.90
C TYR A 13 -4.04 -1.55 7.94
N TYR A 14 -2.93 -2.04 7.39
CA TYR A 14 -2.93 -3.19 6.48
C TYR A 14 -3.16 -4.53 7.18
N ALA A 15 -2.64 -4.71 8.40
CA ALA A 15 -2.93 -5.88 9.22
C ALA A 15 -4.42 -6.00 9.54
N GLY A 16 -5.09 -4.87 9.81
CA GLY A 16 -6.54 -4.81 10.03
C GLY A 16 -7.35 -5.15 8.77
N LEU A 17 -6.88 -4.75 7.58
CA LEU A 17 -7.49 -5.17 6.33
C LEU A 17 -7.39 -6.69 6.15
N ALA A 18 -6.20 -7.26 6.35
CA ALA A 18 -6.00 -8.70 6.23
C ALA A 18 -6.89 -9.50 7.19
N GLU A 19 -7.03 -9.03 8.43
CA GLU A 19 -7.91 -9.64 9.43
C GLU A 19 -9.38 -9.67 8.99
N ARG A 20 -9.88 -8.59 8.38
CA ARG A 20 -11.26 -8.50 7.88
C ARG A 20 -11.58 -9.50 6.76
N PHE A 21 -10.57 -9.92 6.02
CA PHE A 21 -10.72 -10.84 4.87
C PHE A 21 -10.10 -12.22 5.14
N GLY A 22 -9.80 -12.56 6.39
CA GLY A 22 -9.24 -13.87 6.77
C GLY A 22 -7.83 -14.16 6.23
N LYS A 23 -7.07 -13.14 5.81
CA LYS A 23 -5.71 -13.27 5.27
C LYS A 23 -4.65 -13.10 6.37
N THR A 24 -3.44 -13.61 6.13
CA THR A 24 -2.32 -13.54 7.09
C THR A 24 -1.86 -12.11 7.34
N LYS A 25 -2.05 -11.60 8.56
CA LYS A 25 -1.78 -10.21 8.98
C LYS A 25 -0.34 -9.75 8.70
N TRP A 26 0.64 -10.61 8.94
CA TRP A 26 2.06 -10.24 8.87
C TRP A 26 2.54 -9.96 7.45
N HIS A 27 2.03 -10.68 6.45
CA HIS A 27 2.35 -10.44 5.03
C HIS A 27 1.87 -9.06 4.57
N PHE A 28 0.65 -8.67 4.95
CA PHE A 28 0.10 -7.36 4.60
C PHE A 28 0.77 -6.22 5.36
N GLY A 29 1.15 -6.46 6.62
CA GLY A 29 1.96 -5.51 7.37
C GLY A 29 3.32 -5.27 6.72
N LEU A 30 4.03 -6.31 6.29
CA LEU A 30 5.30 -6.19 5.58
C LEU A 30 5.14 -5.51 4.21
N LEU A 31 4.04 -5.81 3.51
CA LEU A 31 3.68 -5.16 2.25
C LEU A 31 3.46 -3.65 2.43
N ALA A 32 2.81 -3.22 3.51
CA ALA A 32 2.67 -1.79 3.84
C ALA A 32 4.01 -1.09 4.04
N ILE A 33 4.94 -1.76 4.74
CA ILE A 33 6.31 -1.29 4.94
C ILE A 33 7.03 -1.16 3.60
N GLY A 34 6.95 -2.19 2.76
CA GLY A 34 7.56 -2.20 1.43
C GLY A 34 7.04 -1.09 0.53
N ILE A 35 5.73 -0.84 0.55
CA ILE A 35 5.11 0.28 -0.19
C ILE A 35 5.63 1.60 0.33
N TYR A 36 5.60 1.83 1.65
CA TYR A 36 6.06 3.09 2.23
C TYR A 36 7.51 3.39 1.86
N LEU A 37 8.42 2.43 2.07
CA LEU A 37 9.84 2.59 1.74
C LEU A 37 10.07 2.73 0.23
N GLY A 38 9.36 1.93 -0.57
CA GLY A 38 9.46 1.99 -2.03
C GLY A 38 9.06 3.34 -2.59
N PHE A 39 7.93 3.91 -2.14
CA PHE A 39 7.50 5.24 -2.57
C PHE A 39 8.39 6.35 -2.01
N GLN A 40 8.95 6.19 -0.82
CA GLN A 40 9.88 7.17 -0.26
C GLN A 40 11.20 7.20 -1.02
N LEU A 41 11.74 6.03 -1.41
CA LEU A 41 12.92 5.94 -2.28
C LEU A 41 12.63 6.48 -3.68
N LEU A 42 11.48 6.16 -4.25
CA LEU A 42 11.07 6.68 -5.55
C LEU A 42 10.96 8.21 -5.52
N PHE A 43 10.32 8.77 -4.50
CA PHE A 43 10.22 10.22 -4.33
C PHE A 43 11.61 10.86 -4.20
N LEU A 44 12.48 10.29 -3.37
CA LEU A 44 13.85 10.78 -3.19
C LEU A 44 14.61 10.78 -4.51
N PHE A 45 14.51 9.69 -5.27
CA PHE A 45 15.15 9.56 -6.58
C PHE A 45 14.58 10.54 -7.60
N SER A 46 13.26 10.61 -7.75
CA SER A 46 12.60 11.54 -8.68
C SER A 46 12.87 13.00 -8.35
N TYR A 47 12.85 13.36 -7.07
CA TYR A 47 13.17 14.71 -6.63
C TYR A 47 14.65 15.03 -6.83
N GLY A 48 15.56 14.11 -6.50
CA GLY A 48 16.99 14.28 -6.76
C GLY A 48 17.30 14.49 -8.23
N MET A 49 16.65 13.72 -9.11
CA MET A 49 16.76 13.90 -10.57
C MET A 49 16.19 15.24 -11.02
N TYR A 50 15.01 15.63 -10.54
CA TYR A 50 14.42 16.93 -10.85
C TYR A 50 15.38 18.07 -10.53
N VAL A 51 15.92 18.09 -9.31
CA VAL A 51 16.88 19.10 -8.85
C VAL A 51 18.15 19.09 -9.71
N ALA A 52 18.69 17.92 -10.04
CA ALA A 52 19.87 17.81 -10.88
C ALA A 52 19.70 18.42 -12.28
N PHE A 53 18.48 18.38 -12.84
CA PHE A 53 18.19 19.00 -14.14
C PHE A 53 17.84 20.49 -14.06
N THR A 54 17.09 20.92 -13.03
CA THR A 54 16.57 22.29 -12.97
C THR A 54 17.47 23.27 -12.24
N ASP A 55 18.26 22.78 -11.27
CA ASP A 55 19.18 23.60 -10.48
C ASP A 55 20.40 22.77 -10.05
N PRO A 56 21.34 22.50 -10.96
CA PRO A 56 22.50 21.65 -10.67
C PRO A 56 23.45 22.26 -9.63
N ASN A 57 23.42 23.58 -9.42
CA ASN A 57 24.24 24.26 -8.42
C ASN A 57 23.74 24.02 -7.00
N SER A 58 22.44 23.77 -6.82
CA SER A 58 21.86 23.45 -5.51
C SER A 58 22.33 22.11 -4.92
N LEU A 59 22.90 21.21 -5.76
CA LEU A 59 23.51 19.95 -5.30
C LEU A 59 24.83 20.17 -4.53
N ASN A 60 25.45 21.35 -4.66
CA ASN A 60 26.69 21.70 -3.96
C ASN A 60 26.44 22.33 -2.59
N ASP A 61 25.18 22.72 -2.31
CA ASP A 61 24.79 23.33 -1.05
C ASP A 61 24.35 22.21 -0.08
N ASN A 62 25.24 21.86 0.85
CA ASN A 62 25.14 20.68 1.72
C ASN A 62 24.08 20.80 2.84
N ASN A 63 22.97 21.49 2.60
CA ASN A 63 21.92 21.69 3.60
C ASN A 63 20.97 20.47 3.66
N TYR A 64 21.52 19.30 3.97
CA TYR A 64 20.81 18.02 4.09
C TYR A 64 19.96 17.90 5.37
N ALA A 65 20.03 18.88 6.29
CA ALA A 65 19.52 18.74 7.66
C ALA A 65 18.27 19.58 7.97
N GLY A 66 17.78 20.41 7.06
CA GLY A 66 16.65 21.31 7.30
C GLY A 66 15.29 20.61 7.21
N PHE A 67 14.40 20.86 8.17
CA PHE A 67 12.96 20.59 8.08
C PHE A 67 12.37 21.39 6.90
N SER A 68 12.55 20.89 5.68
CA SER A 68 12.14 21.55 4.44
C SER A 68 10.69 21.18 4.09
N GLY A 69 9.96 22.10 3.46
CA GLY A 69 8.60 21.84 2.96
C GLY A 69 8.52 20.61 2.04
N ILE A 70 9.63 20.25 1.40
CA ILE A 70 9.76 19.02 0.60
C ILE A 70 9.53 17.76 1.43
N ASN A 71 9.98 17.71 2.69
CA ASN A 71 9.78 16.55 3.55
C ASN A 71 8.30 16.36 3.91
N ILE A 72 7.57 17.45 4.10
CA ILE A 72 6.12 17.42 4.36
C ILE A 72 5.39 16.89 3.12
N ILE A 73 5.73 17.39 1.93
CA ILE A 73 5.16 16.93 0.66
C ILE A 73 5.47 15.43 0.46
N SER A 74 6.70 15.00 0.75
CA SER A 74 7.11 13.61 0.67
C SER A 74 6.27 12.71 1.59
N TRP A 75 6.02 13.12 2.83
CA TRP A 75 5.18 12.35 3.76
C TRP A 75 3.73 12.28 3.30
N LEU A 76 3.15 13.38 2.80
CA LEU A 76 1.80 13.37 2.25
C LEU A 76 1.68 12.44 1.04
N PHE A 77 2.67 12.48 0.16
CA PHE A 77 2.76 11.59 -1.00
C PHE A 77 2.83 10.12 -0.57
N ALA A 78 3.66 9.79 0.41
CA ALA A 78 3.78 8.44 0.95
C ALA A 78 2.48 7.95 1.62
N ILE A 79 1.81 8.80 2.41
CA ILE A 79 0.51 8.49 3.02
C ILE A 79 -0.54 8.23 1.93
N GLY A 80 -0.59 9.08 0.90
CA GLY A 80 -1.49 8.93 -0.24
C GLY A 80 -1.25 7.61 -0.99
N ALA A 81 0.00 7.24 -1.22
CA ALA A 81 0.36 5.98 -1.88
C ALA A 81 -0.06 4.75 -1.05
N VAL A 82 0.24 4.75 0.24
CA VAL A 82 -0.18 3.69 1.18
C VAL A 82 -1.71 3.56 1.18
N TYR A 83 -2.44 4.68 1.25
CA TYR A 83 -3.89 4.65 1.19
C TYR A 83 -4.43 4.16 -0.16
N GLY A 84 -3.82 4.59 -1.27
CA GLY A 84 -4.21 4.18 -2.62
C GLY A 84 -4.07 2.68 -2.83
N VAL A 85 -2.93 2.11 -2.44
CA VAL A 85 -2.71 0.66 -2.55
C VAL A 85 -3.64 -0.12 -1.61
N TYR A 86 -3.91 0.40 -0.41
CA TYR A 86 -4.89 -0.18 0.50
C TYR A 86 -6.27 -0.25 -0.16
N ARG A 87 -6.74 0.83 -0.79
CA ARG A 87 -8.05 0.90 -1.44
C ARG A 87 -8.15 -0.12 -2.59
N ILE A 88 -7.07 -0.27 -3.37
CA ILE A 88 -7.00 -1.27 -4.44
C ILE A 88 -7.14 -2.68 -3.88
N LEU A 89 -6.39 -3.00 -2.80
CA LEU A 89 -6.45 -4.29 -2.13
C LEU A 89 -7.83 -4.57 -1.53
N GLU A 90 -8.43 -3.59 -0.85
CA GLU A 90 -9.76 -3.70 -0.28
C GLU A 90 -10.81 -4.00 -1.36
N ASN A 91 -10.77 -3.29 -2.49
CA ASN A 91 -11.69 -3.53 -3.60
C ASN A 91 -11.49 -4.92 -4.21
N ARG A 92 -10.25 -5.41 -4.30
CA ARG A 92 -9.96 -6.77 -4.78
C ARG A 92 -10.50 -7.83 -3.83
N PHE A 93 -10.26 -7.71 -2.53
CA PHE A 93 -10.77 -8.69 -1.57
C PHE A 93 -12.29 -8.69 -1.46
N LYS A 94 -12.94 -7.52 -1.58
CA LYS A 94 -14.41 -7.48 -1.69
C LYS A 94 -14.90 -8.24 -2.91
N LYS A 95 -14.25 -8.07 -4.06
CA LYS A 95 -14.63 -8.80 -5.29
C LYS A 95 -14.44 -10.32 -5.15
N GLU A 96 -13.32 -10.75 -4.57
CA GLU A 96 -13.06 -12.18 -4.31
C GLU A 96 -14.07 -12.78 -3.31
N ASN A 97 -14.37 -12.06 -2.22
CA ASN A 97 -15.30 -12.52 -1.19
C ASN A 97 -16.77 -12.55 -1.66
N ILE A 98 -17.14 -11.74 -2.66
CA ILE A 98 -18.47 -11.80 -3.29
C ILE A 98 -18.57 -12.97 -4.27
N GLN A 99 -17.46 -13.36 -4.92
CA GLN A 99 -17.46 -14.47 -5.87
C GLN A 99 -17.40 -15.85 -5.21
N SER A 100 -16.74 -16.00 -4.06
CA SER A 100 -16.57 -17.32 -3.44
C SER A 100 -17.85 -18.03 -2.99
N PRO A 101 -18.86 -17.39 -2.36
CA PRO A 101 -20.03 -18.12 -1.87
C PRO A 101 -21.02 -18.49 -2.97
N VAL A 102 -21.06 -17.77 -4.10
CA VAL A 102 -22.06 -18.03 -5.16
C VAL A 102 -21.67 -19.24 -6.01
N TRP A 103 -20.38 -19.39 -6.30
CA TRP A 103 -19.83 -20.51 -7.07
C TRP A 103 -20.00 -21.85 -6.33
N GLU A 104 -19.70 -21.91 -5.02
CA GLU A 104 -19.86 -23.14 -4.22
C GLU A 104 -21.32 -23.60 -4.14
N ILE A 105 -22.28 -22.67 -4.07
CA ILE A 105 -23.70 -23.01 -4.01
C ILE A 105 -24.22 -23.55 -5.35
N GLU A 106 -23.73 -23.01 -6.47
CA GLU A 106 -24.12 -23.45 -7.80
C GLU A 106 -23.57 -24.85 -8.13
N GLU A 107 -22.32 -25.15 -7.72
CA GLU A 107 -21.71 -26.47 -7.90
C GLU A 107 -22.47 -27.57 -7.13
N ILE A 108 -22.79 -27.33 -5.85
CA ILE A 108 -23.59 -28.27 -5.02
C ILE A 108 -24.98 -28.52 -5.62
N GLY A 109 -25.64 -27.49 -6.17
CA GLY A 109 -26.94 -27.64 -6.82
C GLY A 109 -26.89 -28.51 -8.08
N THR A 110 -25.79 -28.42 -8.84
CA THR A 110 -25.60 -29.23 -10.06
C THR A 110 -25.20 -30.68 -9.80
N GLU A 111 -24.42 -30.96 -8.74
CA GLU A 111 -24.09 -32.32 -8.33
C GLU A 111 -25.35 -33.05 -7.84
N HIS A 112 -26.15 -32.41 -6.96
CA HIS A 112 -27.35 -33.03 -6.41
C HIS A 112 -28.42 -33.37 -7.46
N THR A 113 -28.44 -32.62 -8.57
CA THR A 113 -29.35 -32.89 -9.70
C THR A 113 -28.89 -34.07 -10.57
N LYS A 114 -27.59 -34.37 -10.61
CA LYS A 114 -27.04 -35.52 -11.35
C LYS A 114 -27.24 -36.84 -10.61
N ASP A 115 -27.28 -36.83 -9.29
CA ASP A 115 -27.51 -38.02 -8.47
C ASP A 115 -28.98 -38.48 -8.45
N LEU A 116 -29.89 -37.66 -8.97
CA LEU A 116 -31.33 -37.93 -9.03
C LEU A 116 -31.80 -38.52 -10.39
N HIS A 117 -30.88 -38.79 -11.32
CA HIS A 117 -31.17 -39.26 -12.67
C HIS A 117 -30.59 -40.65 -13.00
#